data_AF-B0TKD8-F1
#
_entry.id   AF-B0TKD8-F1
#
_cell.length_a   1.000
_cell.length_b   1.000
_cell.length_c   1.000
_cell.angle_alpha   90.00
_cell.angle_beta   90.00
_cell.angle_gamma   90.00
#
_symmetry.space_group_name_H-M   'P 1'
#
loop_
_entity.id
_entity.type
_entity.pdbx_description
1 polymer ?
#
loop_
_entity_poly.entity_id
_entity_poly.type
_entity_poly.pdbx_seq_one_letter_code
_entity_poly.pdbx_strand_id
1 'polypeptide(L)'
;MSFRSLCLLGMASIGLVACTQSPEWTLLYYPDSQTQPSVEQSSSYISGYYETIEQCHAKGKGLIRLGDDISGHYVCGYQCEADGQSLSCQNVISSK
;
A
#
# COMPACT_ATOMS: atom_id res chain seq x y z
N MET A 1 50.15 18.80 -12.32
CA MET A 1 48.72 18.62 -11.99
C MET A 1 48.26 17.28 -12.58
N SER A 2 48.77 16.17 -12.05
CA SER A 2 48.14 15.24 -11.10
C SER A 2 46.94 14.45 -11.67
N PHE A 3 47.25 13.31 -12.30
CA PHE A 3 46.33 12.22 -12.67
C PHE A 3 45.52 11.64 -11.47
N ARG A 4 45.82 12.08 -10.24
CA ARG A 4 45.09 11.67 -9.02
C ARG A 4 43.70 12.30 -8.92
N SER A 5 43.43 13.39 -9.64
CA SER A 5 42.15 14.11 -9.54
C SER A 5 41.00 13.46 -10.31
N LEU A 6 41.28 12.63 -11.32
CA LEU A 6 40.24 12.04 -12.17
C LEU A 6 39.59 10.78 -11.56
N CYS A 7 40.28 10.08 -10.65
CA CYS A 7 39.74 8.87 -10.03
C CYS A 7 38.69 9.15 -8.94
N LEU A 8 38.62 10.37 -8.41
CA LEU A 8 37.71 10.72 -7.31
C LEU A 8 36.29 11.12 -7.78
N LEU A 9 36.09 11.31 -9.09
CA LEU A 9 34.78 11.69 -9.66
C LEU A 9 33.95 10.51 -10.16
N GLY A 10 34.51 9.30 -10.23
CA GLY A 10 33.81 8.11 -10.73
C GLY A 10 33.00 7.33 -9.68
N MET A 11 33.11 7.68 -8.39
CA MET A 11 32.57 6.86 -7.29
C MET A 11 31.27 7.43 -6.67
N ALA A 12 30.66 8.43 -7.30
CA ALA A 12 29.47 9.13 -6.80
C ALA A 12 28.18 8.77 -7.55
N SER A 13 28.16 7.68 -8.33
CA SER A 13 27.00 7.21 -9.08
C SER A 13 26.54 5.83 -8.62
N ILE A 14 26.46 5.62 -7.30
CA ILE A 14 25.68 4.50 -6.76
C ILE A 14 24.23 4.96 -6.83
N GLY A 15 23.55 4.47 -7.88
CA GLY A 15 22.19 4.84 -8.22
C GLY A 15 21.22 4.69 -7.05
N LEU A 16 20.33 5.67 -6.93
CA LEU A 16 19.08 5.56 -6.21
C LEU A 16 18.17 4.58 -6.95
N VAL A 17 18.50 3.29 -6.93
CA VAL A 17 17.53 2.25 -7.25
C VAL A 17 16.58 2.18 -6.08
N ALA A 18 15.54 3.01 -6.12
CA ALA A 18 14.33 2.74 -5.37
C ALA A 18 13.72 1.48 -5.97
N CYS A 19 14.17 0.31 -5.51
CA CYS A 19 13.43 -0.92 -5.67
C CYS A 19 12.14 -0.71 -4.88
N THR A 20 11.11 -0.15 -5.53
CA THR A 20 9.76 -0.18 -5.01
C THR A 20 9.33 -1.63 -5.06
N GLN A 21 9.66 -2.39 -4.02
CA GLN A 21 9.05 -3.69 -3.82
C GLN A 21 7.55 -3.45 -3.89
N SER A 22 6.89 -4.09 -4.86
CA SER A 22 5.44 -4.05 -4.96
C SER A 22 4.92 -4.63 -3.65
N PRO A 23 4.25 -3.82 -2.82
CA PRO A 23 3.81 -4.27 -1.52
C PRO A 23 2.83 -5.42 -1.69
N GLU A 24 2.98 -6.46 -0.86
CA GLU A 24 2.15 -7.66 -0.99
C GLU A 24 0.70 -7.41 -0.59
N TRP A 25 0.44 -6.48 0.33
CA TRP A 25 -0.88 -6.25 0.90
C TRP A 25 -1.33 -4.80 0.72
N THR A 26 -2.55 -4.61 0.22
CA THR A 26 -3.22 -3.32 0.07
C THR A 26 -4.36 -3.22 1.08
N LEU A 27 -4.35 -2.18 1.90
CA LEU A 27 -5.44 -1.88 2.82
C LEU A 27 -6.51 -1.06 2.12
N LEU A 28 -7.73 -1.58 2.10
CA LEU A 28 -8.92 -0.85 1.65
C LEU A 28 -9.74 -0.50 2.88
N TYR A 29 -9.89 0.79 3.20
CA TYR A 29 -10.63 1.29 4.36
C TYR A 29 -11.84 2.11 3.93
N TYR A 30 -13.00 1.75 4.47
CA TYR A 30 -14.29 2.35 4.16
C TYR A 30 -14.80 3.05 5.44
N PRO A 31 -14.62 4.38 5.59
CA PRO A 31 -14.92 5.09 6.84
C PRO A 31 -16.41 5.21 7.13
N ASP A 32 -17.25 5.45 6.11
CA ASP A 32 -18.69 5.68 6.25
C ASP A 32 -19.44 4.57 5.51
N SER A 33 -19.96 3.56 6.21
CA SER A 33 -20.48 2.35 5.56
C SER A 33 -22.02 2.24 5.64
N GLN A 34 -22.68 2.66 4.56
CA GLN A 34 -24.02 2.14 4.22
C GLN A 34 -23.96 1.06 3.13
N THR A 35 -22.92 1.07 2.29
CA THR A 35 -22.65 0.04 1.28
C THR A 35 -21.15 -0.06 1.02
N GLN A 36 -20.56 -1.23 1.26
CA GLN A 36 -19.19 -1.53 0.87
C GLN A 36 -19.16 -1.78 -0.66
N PRO A 37 -18.38 -1.01 -1.44
CA PRO A 37 -18.24 -1.26 -2.87
C PRO A 37 -17.49 -2.58 -3.14
N SER A 38 -17.58 -3.08 -4.36
CA SER A 38 -16.76 -4.21 -4.77
C SER A 38 -15.28 -3.80 -4.80
N VAL A 39 -14.37 -4.76 -4.64
CA VAL A 39 -12.93 -4.48 -4.60
C VAL A 39 -12.45 -3.79 -5.87
N GLU A 40 -13.04 -4.15 -7.01
CA GLU A 40 -12.78 -3.54 -8.32
C GLU A 40 -13.04 -2.04 -8.32
N GLN A 41 -13.98 -1.57 -7.51
CA GLN A 41 -14.36 -0.16 -7.39
C GLN A 41 -13.67 0.54 -6.21
N SER A 42 -12.80 -0.16 -5.49
CA SER A 42 -12.22 0.31 -4.23
C SER A 42 -10.89 1.05 -4.37
N SER A 43 -10.44 1.38 -5.59
CA SER A 43 -9.16 2.08 -5.81
C SER A 43 -9.04 3.38 -5.02
N SER A 44 -10.13 4.14 -4.86
CA SER A 44 -10.16 5.38 -4.07
C SER A 44 -10.13 5.17 -2.56
N TYR A 45 -10.31 3.93 -2.10
CA TYR A 45 -10.33 3.54 -0.69
C TYR A 45 -9.00 2.90 -0.23
N ILE A 46 -7.98 2.88 -1.10
CA ILE A 46 -6.63 2.45 -0.72
C ILE A 46 -6.10 3.38 0.37
N SER A 47 -5.96 2.84 1.58
CA SER A 47 -5.50 3.57 2.75
C SER A 47 -4.06 3.20 3.15
N GLY A 48 -3.40 2.34 2.39
CA GLY A 48 -1.99 2.02 2.58
C GLY A 48 -1.59 0.70 1.96
N TYR A 49 -0.27 0.47 1.98
CA TYR A 49 0.36 -0.72 1.47
C TYR A 49 1.32 -1.31 2.50
N TYR A 50 1.40 -2.64 2.58
CA TYR A 50 2.06 -3.36 3.65
C TYR A 50 2.78 -4.61 3.15
N GLU A 51 3.87 -4.97 3.84
CA GLU A 51 4.65 -6.16 3.52
C GLU A 51 3.95 -7.43 4.03
N THR A 52 3.28 -7.34 5.20
CA THR A 52 2.60 -8.50 5.80
C THR A 52 1.13 -8.23 6.05
N ILE A 53 0.35 -9.31 6.09
CA ILE A 53 -1.08 -9.25 6.39
C ILE A 53 -1.36 -8.72 7.80
N GLU A 54 -0.49 -9.01 8.77
CA GLU A 54 -0.60 -8.53 10.15
C GLU A 54 -0.47 -7.02 10.22
N GLN A 55 0.46 -6.43 9.45
CA GLN A 55 0.62 -4.98 9.37
C GLN A 55 -0.64 -4.32 8.76
N CYS A 56 -1.18 -4.91 7.70
CA CYS A 56 -2.43 -4.45 7.08
C CYS A 56 -3.61 -4.46 8.08
N HIS A 57 -3.82 -5.58 8.78
CA HIS A 57 -4.87 -5.68 9.80
C HIS A 57 -4.63 -4.76 10.99
N ALA A 58 -3.39 -4.62 11.46
CA ALA A 58 -3.06 -3.72 12.56
C ALA A 58 -3.42 -2.27 12.21
N LYS A 59 -3.08 -1.83 11.00
CA LYS A 59 -3.47 -0.50 10.51
C LYS A 59 -5.00 -0.37 10.39
N GLY A 60 -5.66 -1.32 9.74
CA GLY A 60 -7.12 -1.28 9.55
C GLY A 60 -7.89 -1.19 10.87
N LYS A 61 -7.50 -1.99 11.86
CA LYS A 61 -8.05 -1.90 13.23
C LYS A 61 -7.78 -0.55 13.89
N GLY A 62 -6.58 -0.01 13.68
CA GLY A 62 -6.22 1.33 14.16
C GLY A 62 -7.12 2.40 13.54
N LEU A 63 -7.41 2.33 12.24
CA LEU A 63 -8.30 3.26 11.55
C LEU A 63 -9.74 3.15 12.06
N ILE A 64 -10.28 1.93 12.22
CA ILE A 64 -11.61 1.75 12.84
C ILE A 64 -11.65 2.37 14.24
N ARG A 65 -10.63 2.13 15.07
CA ARG A 65 -10.58 2.65 16.45
C ARG A 65 -10.51 4.18 16.51
N LEU A 66 -9.86 4.81 15.53
CA LEU A 66 -9.65 6.25 15.48
C LEU A 66 -10.72 6.98 14.68
N GLY A 67 -11.52 6.26 13.88
CA GLY A 67 -12.62 6.82 13.12
C GLY A 67 -13.77 7.26 14.03
N ASP A 68 -14.42 8.36 13.67
CA ASP A 68 -15.59 8.87 14.38
C ASP A 68 -16.83 8.00 14.14
N ASP A 69 -16.84 7.19 13.07
CA ASP A 69 -17.90 6.25 12.74
C ASP A 69 -17.53 4.80 13.12
N ILE A 70 -18.34 4.24 14.03
CA ILE A 70 -18.31 2.83 14.46
C ILE A 70 -18.70 1.85 13.34
N SER A 71 -19.27 2.34 12.23
CA SER A 71 -19.63 1.55 11.05
C SER A 71 -18.46 1.31 10.09
N GLY A 72 -17.29 1.90 10.35
CA GLY A 72 -16.12 1.76 9.49
C GLY A 72 -15.69 0.30 9.33
N HIS A 73 -15.34 -0.08 8.11
CA HIS A 73 -14.90 -1.43 7.77
C HIS A 73 -13.62 -1.39 6.93
N TYR A 74 -12.86 -2.49 6.93
CA TYR A 74 -11.68 -2.61 6.08
C TYR A 74 -11.46 -4.04 5.60
N VAL A 75 -10.73 -4.17 4.50
CA VAL A 75 -10.23 -5.45 3.99
C VAL A 75 -8.76 -5.32 3.58
N CYS A 76 -8.05 -6.45 3.57
CA CYS A 76 -6.67 -6.55 3.11
C CYS A 76 -6.64 -7.35 1.81
N GLY A 77 -6.27 -6.70 0.70
CA GLY A 77 -6.11 -7.35 -0.60
C GLY A 77 -4.66 -7.78 -0.83
N TYR A 78 -4.47 -9.01 -1.31
CA TYR A 78 -3.17 -9.58 -1.65
C TYR A 78 -2.85 -9.36 -3.13
N GLN A 79 -1.63 -8.87 -3.40
CA GLN A 79 -1.10 -8.57 -4.73
C GLN A 79 -2.13 -7.85 -5.60
N CYS A 80 -2.56 -6.67 -5.13
CA CYS A 80 -3.50 -5.85 -5.86
C CYS A 80 -2.79 -5.03 -6.94
N GLU A 81 -3.38 -5.00 -8.14
CA GLU A 81 -2.95 -4.20 -9.27
C GLU A 81 -4.06 -3.21 -9.64
N ALA A 82 -3.70 -1.94 -9.77
CA ALA A 82 -4.60 -0.90 -10.23
C ALA A 82 -4.48 -0.74 -11.75
N ASP A 83 -5.58 -0.93 -12.46
CA ASP A 83 -5.72 -0.63 -13.89
C ASP A 83 -6.71 0.53 -14.07
N GLY A 84 -6.17 1.73 -14.17
CA GLY A 84 -6.94 2.97 -14.22
C GLY A 84 -7.73 3.21 -12.92
N GLN A 85 -9.05 3.02 -12.99
CA GLN A 85 -9.94 3.14 -11.83
C GLN A 85 -10.29 1.79 -11.20
N SER A 86 -9.94 0.69 -11.87
CA SER A 86 -10.23 -0.66 -11.40
C SER A 86 -9.08 -1.19 -10.52
N LEU A 87 -9.41 -1.91 -9.46
CA LEU A 87 -8.44 -2.62 -8.62
C LEU A 87 -8.68 -4.13 -8.68
N SER A 88 -7.70 -4.91 -9.13
CA SER A 88 -7.78 -6.37 -9.11
C SER A 88 -6.84 -6.92 -8.06
N CYS A 89 -7.31 -7.82 -7.20
CA CYS A 89 -6.49 -8.49 -6.19
C CYS A 89 -6.56 -10.00 -6.38
N GLN A 90 -5.46 -10.71 -6.17
CA GLN A 90 -5.45 -12.18 -6.24
C GLN A 90 -6.26 -12.82 -5.11
N ASN A 91 -6.24 -12.20 -3.94
CA ASN A 91 -7.04 -12.62 -2.79
C ASN A 91 -7.46 -11.40 -1.97
N VAL A 92 -8.54 -11.53 -1.21
CA VAL A 92 -9.02 -10.49 -0.30
C VAL A 92 -9.44 -11.14 1.00
N ILE A 93 -8.88 -10.64 2.10
CA ILE A 93 -9.11 -11.14 3.44
C ILE A 93 -9.75 -10.02 4.26
N SER A 94 -11.00 -10.24 4.65
CA SER A 94 -11.72 -9.34 5.54
C SER A 94 -11.23 -9.48 6.99
N SER A 95 -11.36 -8.41 7.76
CA SER A 95 -11.27 -8.51 9.22
C SER A 95 -12.35 -9.46 9.72
N LYS A 96 -11.96 -10.54 10.41
CA LYS A 96 -12.87 -11.25 11.30
C LYS A 96 -13.18 -10.41 12.54
#